data_AF-A0A7Y5KS70-F1
#
_entry.id   AF-A0A7Y5KS70-F1
#
_cell.length_a   1.000
_cell.length_b   1.000
_cell.length_c   1.000
_cell.angle_alpha   90.00
_cell.angle_beta   90.00
_cell.angle_gamma   90.00
#
_symmetry.space_group_name_H-M   'P 1'
#
loop_
_entity.id
_entity.type
_entity.pdbx_description
1 polymer ?
#
loop_
_entity_poly.entity_id
_entity_poly.type
_entity_poly.pdbx_seq_one_letter_code
_entity_poly.pdbx_strand_id
1 'polypeptide(L)'
;MTQPIEDTVRAAVQGDRHALEALVKRVQDDVYQLARRMLWNPADAEDATQEILVRIVTNLGSFRAECAFSTWVFRVACNHLLNTRKSAMERRALTLEQFGEAVEDSILDPAADQPLEPERVALAKEVMVACTSGMLLCLDRDHRVAYILGEIVGFEGDEAAAILEVSPGAFRKRLSRARARIRDFMEAHCGLVNEDARCRCERQIGPATAKGRIDATALPLTSGPERHPEHPSLVESIREMGELHRSVRVFRGHPDHAAPQSILAHFRALLDSGRFRILSN
;
A
#
# COMPACT_ATOMS: atom_id res chain seq x y z
N MET A 1 -8.40 -15.31 -25.49
CA MET A 1 -8.49 -13.88 -25.91
C MET A 1 -9.12 -13.13 -24.74
N THR A 2 -8.38 -12.23 -24.10
CA THR A 2 -8.90 -11.45 -22.96
C THR A 2 -9.93 -10.47 -23.50
N GLN A 3 -11.18 -10.57 -23.05
CA GLN A 3 -12.25 -9.65 -23.42
C GLN A 3 -11.87 -8.22 -22.99
N PRO A 4 -12.16 -7.18 -23.80
CA PRO A 4 -11.91 -5.80 -23.41
C PRO A 4 -12.60 -5.48 -22.08
N ILE A 5 -11.90 -4.75 -21.19
CA ILE A 5 -12.42 -4.43 -19.85
C ILE A 5 -13.78 -3.73 -19.91
N GLU A 6 -13.98 -2.88 -20.91
CA GLU A 6 -15.22 -2.16 -21.17
C GLU A 6 -16.40 -3.09 -21.47
N ASP A 7 -16.16 -4.18 -22.19
CA ASP A 7 -17.20 -5.17 -22.48
C ASP A 7 -17.54 -6.01 -21.26
N THR A 8 -16.55 -6.33 -20.42
CA THR A 8 -16.79 -6.97 -19.12
C THR A 8 -17.58 -6.03 -18.19
N VAL A 9 -17.27 -4.73 -18.17
CA VAL A 9 -18.05 -3.73 -17.42
C VAL A 9 -19.49 -3.66 -17.93
N ARG A 10 -19.69 -3.60 -19.26
CA ARG A 10 -21.02 -3.55 -19.87
C ARG A 10 -21.86 -4.77 -19.48
N ALA A 11 -21.29 -5.97 -19.59
CA ALA A 11 -21.96 -7.20 -19.20
C ALA A 11 -22.32 -7.20 -17.70
N ALA A 12 -21.39 -6.79 -16.84
CA ALA A 12 -21.63 -6.71 -15.39
C ALA A 12 -22.75 -5.72 -15.04
N VAL A 13 -22.80 -4.56 -15.71
CA VAL A 13 -23.88 -3.56 -15.55
C VAL A 13 -25.23 -4.10 -16.04
N GLN A 14 -25.23 -4.99 -17.04
CA GLN A 14 -26.42 -5.69 -17.54
C GLN A 14 -26.83 -6.89 -16.68
N GLY A 15 -26.17 -7.12 -15.55
CA GLY A 15 -26.53 -8.19 -14.61
C GLY A 15 -25.72 -9.49 -14.76
N ASP A 16 -24.71 -9.53 -15.63
CA ASP A 16 -23.83 -10.71 -15.74
C ASP A 16 -22.97 -10.86 -14.48
N ARG A 17 -23.33 -11.85 -13.67
CA ARG A 17 -22.64 -12.19 -12.43
C ARG A 17 -21.18 -12.62 -12.65
N HIS A 18 -20.90 -13.36 -13.73
CA HIS A 18 -19.54 -13.82 -14.03
C HIS A 18 -18.65 -12.65 -14.42
N ALA A 19 -19.18 -11.73 -15.23
CA ALA A 19 -18.48 -10.50 -15.58
C ALA A 19 -18.18 -9.64 -14.33
N LEU A 20 -19.15 -9.50 -13.43
CA LEU A 20 -18.97 -8.76 -12.18
C LEU A 20 -17.91 -9.39 -11.26
N GLU A 21 -17.95 -10.71 -11.08
CA GLU A 21 -16.95 -11.42 -10.29
C GLU A 21 -15.54 -11.28 -10.91
N ALA A 22 -15.43 -11.31 -12.24
CA ALA A 22 -14.17 -11.10 -12.94
C ALA A 22 -13.60 -9.70 -12.69
N LEU A 23 -14.44 -8.65 -12.70
CA LEU A 23 -14.02 -7.29 -12.38
C LEU A 23 -13.53 -7.16 -10.95
N VAL A 24 -14.27 -7.72 -9.98
CA VAL A 24 -13.86 -7.69 -8.56
C VAL A 24 -12.52 -8.41 -8.35
N LYS A 25 -12.36 -9.62 -8.91
CA LYS A 25 -11.09 -10.34 -8.86
C LYS A 25 -9.94 -9.56 -9.48
N ARG A 26 -10.20 -8.80 -10.54
CA ARG A 26 -9.17 -8.03 -11.25
C ARG A 26 -8.61 -6.88 -10.42
N VAL A 27 -9.41 -6.32 -9.52
CA VAL A 27 -9.09 -5.06 -8.80
C VAL A 27 -8.89 -5.23 -7.30
N GLN A 28 -9.34 -6.34 -6.70
CA GLN A 28 -9.28 -6.56 -5.25
C GLN A 28 -7.85 -6.44 -4.70
N ASP A 29 -6.85 -6.97 -5.42
CA ASP A 29 -5.45 -6.93 -4.96
C ASP A 29 -4.92 -5.50 -4.96
N ASP A 30 -5.20 -4.74 -6.03
CA ASP A 30 -4.76 -3.34 -6.15
C ASP A 30 -5.40 -2.47 -5.06
N VAL A 31 -6.69 -2.68 -4.77
CA VAL A 31 -7.42 -1.98 -3.70
C VAL A 31 -6.87 -2.36 -2.32
N TYR A 32 -6.63 -3.65 -2.07
CA TYR A 32 -6.07 -4.14 -0.81
C TYR A 32 -4.67 -3.57 -0.55
N GLN A 33 -3.83 -3.56 -1.58
CA GLN A 33 -2.46 -3.05 -1.51
C GLN A 33 -2.41 -1.53 -1.30
N LEU A 34 -3.39 -0.78 -1.82
CA LEU A 34 -3.57 0.63 -1.48
C LEU A 34 -4.03 0.80 -0.02
N ALA A 35 -5.02 0.03 0.41
CA ALA A 35 -5.56 0.10 1.78
C ALA A 35 -4.49 -0.22 2.83
N ARG A 36 -3.66 -1.23 2.61
CA ARG A 36 -2.54 -1.58 3.52
C ARG A 36 -1.55 -0.46 3.68
N ARG A 37 -1.19 0.24 2.60
CA ARG A 37 -0.27 1.39 2.65
C ARG A 37 -0.91 2.62 3.30
N MET A 38 -2.23 2.76 3.22
CA MET A 38 -2.95 3.86 3.85
C MET A 38 -3.21 3.63 5.35
N LEU A 39 -3.52 2.39 5.75
CA LEU A 39 -4.05 2.06 7.08
C LEU A 39 -3.10 1.27 7.97
N TRP A 40 -2.04 0.68 7.40
CA TRP A 40 -1.02 -0.15 8.05
C TRP A 40 -1.52 -1.50 8.61
N ASN A 41 -2.61 -1.49 9.37
CA ASN A 41 -3.17 -2.70 9.96
C ASN A 41 -3.84 -3.58 8.87
N PRO A 42 -3.45 -4.87 8.72
CA PRO A 42 -4.03 -5.75 7.71
C PRO A 42 -5.54 -5.97 7.84
N ALA A 43 -6.07 -6.06 9.07
CA ALA A 43 -7.51 -6.22 9.30
C ALA A 43 -8.29 -4.96 8.91
N ASP A 44 -7.82 -3.77 9.32
CA ASP A 44 -8.41 -2.50 8.90
C ASP A 44 -8.37 -2.36 7.36
N ALA A 45 -7.30 -2.84 6.72
CA ALA A 45 -7.15 -2.83 5.26
C ALA A 45 -8.08 -3.82 4.56
N GLU A 46 -8.29 -5.01 5.13
CA GLU A 46 -9.26 -5.99 4.62
C GLU A 46 -10.69 -5.42 4.68
N ASP A 47 -11.09 -4.86 5.83
CA ASP A 47 -12.41 -4.25 6.02
C ASP A 47 -12.63 -3.09 5.03
N ALA A 48 -11.67 -2.16 4.93
CA ALA A 48 -11.74 -1.06 3.98
C ALA A 48 -11.82 -1.57 2.53
N THR A 49 -11.12 -2.65 2.19
CA THR A 49 -11.16 -3.24 0.85
C THR A 49 -12.55 -3.78 0.53
N GLN A 50 -13.19 -4.48 1.46
CA GLN A 50 -14.56 -4.97 1.28
C GLN A 50 -15.53 -3.81 1.04
N GLU A 51 -15.45 -2.75 1.85
CA GLU A 51 -16.30 -1.56 1.68
C GLU A 51 -16.06 -0.86 0.33
N ILE A 52 -14.81 -0.74 -0.11
CA ILE A 52 -14.46 -0.16 -1.40
C ILE A 52 -15.00 -1.02 -2.55
N LEU A 53 -14.83 -2.34 -2.49
CA LEU A 53 -15.33 -3.25 -3.53
C LEU A 53 -16.85 -3.18 -3.65
N VAL A 54 -17.57 -3.10 -2.53
CA VAL A 54 -19.02 -2.86 -2.54
C VAL A 54 -19.33 -1.55 -3.25
N ARG A 55 -18.62 -0.45 -2.93
CA ARG A 55 -18.81 0.85 -3.59
C ARG A 55 -18.52 0.82 -5.09
N ILE A 56 -17.46 0.11 -5.50
CA ILE A 56 -17.12 -0.11 -6.91
C ILE A 56 -18.30 -0.78 -7.62
N VAL A 57 -18.83 -1.87 -7.05
CA VAL A 57 -19.94 -2.60 -7.66
C VAL A 57 -21.22 -1.76 -7.70
N THR A 58 -21.58 -1.07 -6.62
CA THR A 58 -22.81 -0.25 -6.59
C THR A 58 -22.76 0.95 -7.53
N ASN A 59 -21.56 1.48 -7.79
CA ASN A 59 -21.37 2.63 -8.67
C ASN A 59 -20.90 2.23 -10.07
N LEU A 60 -20.81 0.94 -10.39
CA LEU A 60 -20.25 0.46 -11.65
C LEU A 60 -20.97 1.05 -12.88
N GLY A 61 -22.29 1.22 -12.79
CA GLY A 61 -23.09 1.86 -13.85
C GLY A 61 -22.76 3.34 -14.12
N SER A 62 -21.99 3.99 -13.25
CA SER A 62 -21.51 5.37 -13.46
C SER A 62 -20.21 5.44 -14.28
N PHE A 63 -19.53 4.32 -14.52
CA PHE A 63 -18.32 4.28 -15.32
C PHE A 63 -18.64 4.49 -16.81
N ARG A 64 -18.11 5.58 -17.39
CA ARG A 64 -18.39 5.99 -18.78
C ARG A 64 -17.26 5.71 -19.77
N ALA A 65 -16.22 4.99 -19.37
CA ALA A 65 -15.00 4.75 -20.18
C ALA A 65 -14.28 6.03 -20.66
N GLU A 66 -14.45 7.15 -19.95
CA GLU A 66 -13.71 8.40 -20.20
C GLU A 66 -12.27 8.38 -19.63
N CYS A 67 -11.98 7.37 -18.81
CA CYS A 67 -10.65 7.09 -18.27
C CYS A 67 -10.47 5.57 -18.15
N ALA A 68 -9.25 5.11 -17.90
CA ALA A 68 -8.99 3.71 -17.63
C ALA A 68 -9.82 3.23 -16.42
N PHE A 69 -10.29 1.98 -16.48
CA PHE A 69 -11.04 1.38 -15.38
C PHE A 69 -10.26 1.39 -14.06
N SER A 70 -8.94 1.18 -14.12
CA SER A 70 -8.05 1.31 -12.96
C SER A 70 -8.11 2.70 -12.34
N THR A 71 -8.02 3.77 -13.15
CA THR A 71 -8.12 5.17 -12.69
C THR A 71 -9.45 5.41 -11.95
N TRP A 72 -10.56 4.94 -12.50
CA TRP A 72 -11.87 5.07 -11.85
C TRP A 72 -11.96 4.28 -10.52
N VAL A 73 -11.43 3.05 -10.48
CA VAL A 73 -11.35 2.22 -9.27
C VAL A 73 -10.51 2.90 -8.19
N PHE A 74 -9.33 3.41 -8.54
CA PHE A 74 -8.46 4.12 -7.61
C PHE A 74 -9.11 5.41 -7.10
N ARG A 75 -9.92 6.11 -7.91
CA ARG A 75 -10.70 7.27 -7.45
C ARG A 75 -11.67 6.87 -6.34
N VAL A 76 -12.47 5.81 -6.56
CA VAL A 76 -13.41 5.29 -5.56
C VAL A 76 -12.67 4.87 -4.28
N ALA A 77 -11.54 4.15 -4.42
CA ALA A 77 -10.74 3.68 -3.31
C ALA A 77 -10.10 4.82 -2.51
N CYS A 78 -9.47 5.79 -3.17
CA CYS A 78 -8.84 6.95 -2.53
C CYS A 78 -9.88 7.79 -1.79
N ASN A 79 -11.03 8.06 -2.41
CA ASN A 79 -12.12 8.82 -1.77
C ASN A 79 -12.61 8.12 -0.50
N HIS A 80 -12.71 6.79 -0.50
CA HIS A 80 -13.08 6.05 0.70
C HIS A 80 -11.98 6.12 1.77
N LEU A 81 -10.73 5.83 1.41
CA LEU A 81 -9.59 5.78 2.35
C LEU A 81 -9.25 7.15 2.95
N LEU A 82 -9.45 8.24 2.21
CA LEU A 82 -9.27 9.60 2.73
C LEU A 82 -10.30 9.94 3.82
N ASN A 83 -11.50 9.38 3.74
CA ASN A 83 -12.62 9.66 4.64
C ASN A 83 -12.88 8.59 5.71
N THR A 84 -12.19 7.45 5.65
CA THR A 84 -12.37 6.39 6.66
C THR A 84 -11.89 6.83 8.04
N ARG A 85 -12.30 6.15 9.11
CA ARG A 85 -11.85 6.51 10.47
C ARG A 85 -10.34 6.35 10.57
N LYS A 86 -9.67 7.26 11.29
CA LYS A 86 -8.23 7.14 11.55
C LYS A 86 -7.96 5.87 12.35
N SER A 87 -7.00 5.05 11.92
CA SER A 87 -6.58 3.86 12.66
C SER A 87 -5.97 4.25 14.01
N ALA A 88 -5.85 3.30 14.94
CA ALA A 88 -5.23 3.58 16.24
C ALA A 88 -3.80 4.13 16.10
N MET A 89 -3.05 3.66 15.11
CA MET A 89 -1.70 4.14 14.83
C MET A 89 -1.71 5.55 14.24
N GLU A 90 -2.61 5.84 13.30
CA GLU A 90 -2.74 7.17 12.71
C GLU A 90 -3.15 8.23 13.75
N ARG A 91 -3.97 7.85 14.75
CA ARG A 91 -4.36 8.73 15.86
C ARG A 91 -3.19 9.12 16.78
N ARG A 92 -2.12 8.33 16.81
CA ARG A 92 -0.89 8.71 17.55
C ARG A 92 -0.19 9.91 16.91
N ALA A 93 -0.50 10.21 15.64
CA ALA A 93 -0.02 11.39 14.91
C ALA A 93 1.50 11.58 15.02
N LEU A 94 2.25 10.47 14.94
CA LEU A 94 3.70 10.52 14.97
C LEU A 94 4.23 11.35 13.80
N THR A 95 5.14 12.26 14.10
CA THR A 95 5.88 13.03 13.09
C THR A 95 7.10 12.24 12.63
N LEU A 96 7.70 12.62 11.50
CA LEU A 96 8.93 11.96 11.02
C LEU A 96 10.08 12.21 11.99
N GLU A 97 10.11 13.39 12.61
CA GLU A 97 11.09 13.79 13.62
C GLU A 97 11.03 12.84 14.84
N GLN A 98 9.84 12.66 15.44
CA GLN A 98 9.63 11.72 16.54
C GLN A 98 9.90 10.27 16.13
N PHE A 99 9.61 9.93 14.89
CA PHE A 99 9.92 8.60 14.36
C PHE A 99 11.44 8.38 14.27
N GLY A 100 12.21 9.40 13.90
CA GLY A 100 13.67 9.41 13.84
C GLY A 100 14.31 9.24 15.21
N GLU A 101 13.89 10.04 16.19
CA GLU A 101 14.32 9.91 17.59
C GLU A 101 14.11 8.48 18.09
N ALA A 102 12.92 7.92 17.84
CA ALA A 102 12.60 6.56 18.25
C ALA A 102 13.44 5.48 17.54
N VAL A 103 13.97 5.75 16.34
CA VAL A 103 14.89 4.85 15.62
C VAL A 103 16.29 4.93 16.23
N GLU A 104 16.75 6.14 16.57
CA GLU A 104 18.09 6.39 17.12
C GLU A 104 18.26 5.89 18.56
N ASP A 105 17.26 6.13 19.42
CA ASP A 105 17.24 5.67 20.82
C ASP A 105 17.26 4.14 20.94
N SER A 106 16.87 3.45 19.87
CA SER A 106 16.73 2.00 19.84
C SER A 106 18.01 1.27 19.44
N ILE A 107 19.09 1.99 19.14
CA ILE A 107 20.32 1.41 18.59
C ILE A 107 21.26 0.98 19.71
N LEU A 108 20.97 -0.16 20.34
CA LEU A 108 21.92 -0.93 21.15
C LEU A 108 21.55 -2.43 21.08
N ASP A 109 21.89 -3.09 19.97
CA ASP A 109 21.93 -4.56 19.88
C ASP A 109 23.29 -5.02 19.33
N PRO A 110 24.15 -5.68 20.13
CA PRO A 110 25.44 -6.22 19.71
C PRO A 110 25.35 -7.38 18.70
N ALA A 111 24.18 -8.00 18.49
CA ALA A 111 23.99 -9.13 17.57
C ALA A 111 23.98 -8.73 16.08
N ALA A 112 24.42 -7.51 15.76
CA ALA A 112 24.32 -6.91 14.44
C ALA A 112 25.42 -7.30 13.45
N ASP A 113 26.51 -7.91 13.93
CA ASP A 113 27.70 -8.18 13.10
C ASP A 113 27.88 -9.69 12.81
N GLN A 114 26.87 -10.52 13.11
CA GLN A 114 26.87 -11.95 12.75
C GLN A 114 26.17 -12.18 11.40
N PRO A 115 26.59 -13.19 10.61
CA PRO A 115 25.88 -13.60 9.39
C PRO A 115 24.38 -13.77 9.65
N LEU A 116 23.56 -13.25 8.74
CA LEU A 116 22.11 -13.36 8.86
C LEU A 116 21.68 -14.79 8.53
N GLU A 117 21.32 -15.53 9.57
CA GLU A 117 20.51 -16.74 9.39
C GLU A 117 19.24 -16.41 8.58
N PRO A 118 18.72 -17.33 7.75
CA PRO A 118 17.56 -17.07 6.88
C PRO A 118 16.34 -16.47 7.61
N GLU A 119 16.11 -16.88 8.86
CA GLU A 119 15.07 -16.33 9.74
C GLU A 119 15.27 -14.83 10.03
N ARG A 120 16.51 -14.39 10.26
CA ARG A 120 16.83 -12.97 10.49
C ARG A 120 16.67 -12.12 9.24
N VAL A 121 16.89 -12.69 8.05
CA VAL A 121 16.62 -12.00 6.78
C VAL A 121 15.13 -11.69 6.64
N ALA A 122 14.26 -12.66 6.93
CA ALA A 122 12.81 -12.47 6.92
C ALA A 122 12.37 -11.40 7.92
N LEU A 123 12.90 -11.44 9.15
CA LEU A 123 12.65 -10.43 10.17
C LEU A 123 13.13 -9.04 9.76
N ALA A 124 14.30 -8.92 9.14
CA ALA A 124 14.80 -7.65 8.62
C ALA A 124 13.89 -7.09 7.52
N LYS A 125 13.33 -7.93 6.64
CA LYS A 125 12.33 -7.54 5.65
C LYS A 125 11.03 -7.07 6.31
N GLU A 126 10.58 -7.75 7.36
CA GLU A 126 9.42 -7.36 8.17
C GLU A 126 9.61 -5.97 8.80
N VAL A 127 10.79 -5.73 9.40
CA VAL A 127 11.17 -4.41 9.93
C VAL A 127 11.21 -3.35 8.84
N MET A 128 11.76 -3.67 7.66
CA MET A 128 11.83 -2.73 6.54
C MET A 128 10.44 -2.28 6.13
N VAL A 129 9.50 -3.22 5.92
CA VAL A 129 8.09 -2.92 5.62
C VAL A 129 7.43 -2.14 6.74
N ALA A 130 7.82 -2.41 7.99
CA ALA A 130 7.31 -1.69 9.14
C ALA A 130 7.76 -0.23 9.21
N CYS A 131 9.03 0.01 8.98
CA CYS A 131 9.60 1.34 9.01
C CYS A 131 9.04 2.23 7.91
N THR A 132 9.01 1.75 6.66
CA THR A 132 8.47 2.49 5.52
C THR A 132 6.99 2.81 5.68
N SER A 133 6.19 1.86 6.15
CA SER A 133 4.77 2.12 6.40
C SER A 133 4.57 3.09 7.56
N GLY A 134 5.42 3.02 8.60
CA GLY A 134 5.49 4.03 9.66
C GLY A 134 5.79 5.43 9.11
N MET A 135 6.74 5.57 8.19
CA MET A 135 7.05 6.84 7.51
C MET A 135 5.84 7.38 6.74
N LEU A 136 5.09 6.51 6.02
CA LEU A 136 3.86 6.91 5.34
C LEU A 136 2.81 7.43 6.34
N LEU A 137 2.67 6.77 7.50
CA LEU A 137 1.75 7.21 8.54
C LEU A 137 2.11 8.57 9.16
N CYS A 138 3.39 8.97 9.09
CA CYS A 138 3.85 10.28 9.56
C CYS A 138 3.50 11.44 8.59
N LEU A 139 3.08 11.10 7.36
CA LEU A 139 2.46 12.05 6.45
C LEU A 139 0.97 12.18 6.76
N ASP A 140 0.41 13.37 6.58
CA ASP A 140 -1.05 13.51 6.51
C ASP A 140 -1.59 12.74 5.29
N ARG A 141 -2.89 12.44 5.30
CA ARG A 141 -3.48 11.54 4.29
C ARG A 141 -3.36 12.07 2.86
N ASP A 142 -3.43 13.39 2.66
CA ASP A 142 -3.33 14.02 1.34
C ASP A 142 -1.93 13.83 0.74
N HIS A 143 -0.89 14.02 1.55
CA HIS A 143 0.49 13.80 1.14
C HIS A 143 0.80 12.30 1.01
N ARG A 144 0.27 11.47 1.92
CA ARG A 144 0.42 10.01 1.91
C ARG A 144 -0.14 9.40 0.63
N VAL A 145 -1.40 9.72 0.28
CA VAL A 145 -2.04 9.15 -0.91
C VAL A 145 -1.36 9.66 -2.19
N ALA A 146 -0.93 10.93 -2.23
CA ALA A 146 -0.19 11.46 -3.38
C ALA A 146 1.14 10.72 -3.59
N TYR A 147 1.88 10.46 -2.51
CA TYR A 147 3.12 9.68 -2.55
C TYR A 147 2.87 8.24 -3.00
N ILE A 148 1.84 7.57 -2.46
CA ILE A 148 1.51 6.19 -2.86
C ILE A 148 1.16 6.13 -4.35
N LEU A 149 0.29 7.01 -4.85
CA LEU A 149 -0.12 7.00 -6.26
C LEU A 149 1.04 7.31 -7.22
N GLY A 150 1.82 8.37 -6.94
CA GLY A 150 2.88 8.82 -7.83
C GLY A 150 4.16 7.98 -7.75
N GLU A 151 4.60 7.63 -6.54
CA GLU A 151 5.88 6.93 -6.36
C GLU A 151 5.72 5.41 -6.28
N ILE A 152 4.68 4.90 -5.61
CA ILE A 152 4.61 3.46 -5.34
C ILE A 152 3.83 2.74 -6.42
N VAL A 153 2.64 3.23 -6.75
CA VAL A 153 1.79 2.67 -7.82
C VAL A 153 2.28 3.10 -9.19
N GLY A 154 2.77 4.34 -9.32
CA GLY A 154 3.39 4.84 -10.54
C GLY A 154 2.42 5.47 -11.54
N PHE A 155 1.29 6.03 -11.08
CA PHE A 155 0.40 6.82 -11.94
C PHE A 155 1.09 8.10 -12.42
N GLU A 156 0.80 8.51 -13.65
CA GLU A 156 1.27 9.80 -14.15
C GLU A 156 0.61 10.97 -13.41
N GLY A 157 1.25 12.14 -13.43
CA GLY A 157 0.81 13.29 -12.63
C GLY A 157 -0.63 13.74 -12.91
N ASP A 158 -1.05 13.71 -14.18
CA ASP A 158 -2.41 14.10 -14.58
C ASP A 158 -3.43 13.01 -14.23
N GLU A 159 -3.07 11.74 -14.38
CA GLU A 159 -3.91 10.61 -13.99
C GLU A 159 -4.12 10.56 -12.46
N ALA A 160 -3.04 10.71 -11.69
CA ALA A 160 -3.10 10.74 -10.24
C ALA A 160 -3.86 11.97 -9.71
N ALA A 161 -3.75 13.11 -10.37
CA ALA A 161 -4.55 14.29 -10.06
C ALA A 161 -6.05 14.03 -10.33
N ALA A 162 -6.38 13.36 -11.43
CA ALA A 162 -7.75 12.96 -11.77
C ALA A 162 -8.29 11.89 -10.80
N ILE A 163 -7.45 11.01 -10.25
CA ILE A 163 -7.82 10.06 -9.20
C ILE A 163 -8.20 10.77 -7.91
N LEU A 164 -7.42 11.78 -7.52
CA LEU A 164 -7.63 12.53 -6.27
C LEU A 164 -8.59 13.73 -6.42
N GLU A 165 -9.15 13.94 -7.61
CA GLU A 165 -10.07 15.03 -7.93
C GLU A 165 -9.50 16.41 -7.57
N VAL A 166 -8.21 16.62 -7.87
CA VAL A 166 -7.52 17.91 -7.67
C VAL A 166 -6.85 18.38 -8.96
N SER A 167 -6.43 19.65 -8.99
CA SER A 167 -5.65 20.14 -10.14
C SER A 167 -4.29 19.43 -10.23
N PRO A 168 -3.73 19.24 -11.45
CA PRO A 168 -2.38 18.71 -11.63
C PRO A 168 -1.30 19.51 -10.87
N GLY A 169 -1.50 20.83 -10.74
CA GLY A 169 -0.62 21.68 -9.94
C GLY A 169 -0.68 21.38 -8.44
N ALA A 170 -1.87 21.12 -7.89
CA ALA A 170 -2.04 20.73 -6.49
C ALA A 170 -1.44 19.34 -6.22
N PHE A 171 -1.66 18.37 -7.11
CA PHE A 171 -1.06 17.04 -7.01
C PHE A 171 0.47 17.11 -6.99
N ARG A 172 1.09 17.79 -7.97
CA ARG A 172 2.55 17.96 -8.04
C ARG A 172 3.13 18.60 -6.78
N LYS A 173 2.44 19.59 -6.20
CA LYS A 173 2.85 20.22 -4.93
C LYS A 173 2.78 19.25 -3.76
N ARG A 174 1.70 18.48 -3.62
CA ARG A 174 1.57 17.45 -2.57
C ARG A 174 2.65 16.38 -2.72
N LEU A 175 2.82 15.83 -3.92
CA LEU A 175 3.82 14.81 -4.19
C LEU A 175 5.25 15.32 -3.90
N SER A 176 5.59 16.52 -4.38
CA SER A 176 6.91 17.12 -4.13
C SER A 176 7.21 17.29 -2.64
N ARG A 177 6.24 17.76 -1.84
CA ARG A 177 6.38 17.91 -0.39
C ARG A 177 6.53 16.55 0.30
N ALA A 178 5.71 15.57 -0.07
CA ALA A 178 5.79 14.22 0.49
C ALA A 178 7.14 13.56 0.20
N ARG A 179 7.60 13.67 -1.06
CA ARG A 179 8.90 13.16 -1.52
C ARG A 179 10.05 13.79 -0.76
N ALA A 180 10.06 15.12 -0.59
CA ALA A 180 11.10 15.80 0.17
C ALA A 180 11.16 15.29 1.61
N ARG A 181 10.03 15.26 2.31
CA ARG A 181 9.96 14.78 3.70
C ARG A 181 10.46 13.35 3.88
N ILE A 182 10.03 12.42 3.02
CA ILE A 182 10.47 11.02 3.09
C ILE A 182 11.95 10.90 2.74
N ARG A 183 12.42 11.59 1.70
CA ARG A 183 13.83 11.58 1.30
C ARG A 183 14.71 12.11 2.43
N ASP A 184 14.43 13.29 2.95
CA ASP A 184 15.23 13.94 3.99
C ASP A 184 15.32 13.04 5.24
N PHE A 185 14.21 12.40 5.61
CA PHE A 185 14.19 11.40 6.69
C PHE A 185 15.07 10.19 6.40
N MET A 186 14.93 9.59 5.22
CA MET A 186 15.69 8.39 4.86
C MET A 186 17.18 8.68 4.69
N GLU A 187 17.55 9.84 4.17
CA GLU A 187 18.95 10.30 4.07
C GLU A 187 19.57 10.50 5.45
N ALA A 188 18.83 11.07 6.41
CA ALA A 188 19.33 11.28 7.76
C ALA A 188 19.46 9.98 8.56
N HIS A 189 18.48 9.07 8.44
CA HIS A 189 18.35 7.97 9.40
C HIS A 189 18.48 6.57 8.80
N CYS A 190 18.24 6.34 7.51
CA CYS A 190 18.09 4.99 6.94
C CYS A 190 19.34 4.47 6.22
N GLY A 191 19.94 3.39 6.76
CA GLY A 191 21.08 2.70 6.16
C GLY A 191 20.88 2.09 4.78
N LEU A 192 19.64 1.92 4.33
CA LEU A 192 19.33 1.43 2.97
C LEU A 192 19.46 2.54 1.91
N VAL A 193 19.45 3.81 2.32
CA VAL A 193 19.49 4.97 1.42
C VAL A 193 20.79 5.76 1.58
N ASN A 194 21.26 5.90 2.82
CA ASN A 194 22.53 6.53 3.17
C ASN A 194 23.39 5.56 3.98
N GLU A 195 24.57 5.19 3.47
CA GLU A 195 25.46 4.24 4.12
C GLU A 195 26.00 4.77 5.46
N ASP A 196 26.14 6.09 5.61
CA ASP A 196 26.63 6.75 6.82
C ASP A 196 25.57 6.80 7.94
N ALA A 197 24.29 6.62 7.61
CA ALA A 197 23.22 6.60 8.60
C ALA A 197 23.36 5.39 9.53
N ARG A 198 22.96 5.50 10.80
CA ARG A 198 23.19 4.42 11.80
C ARG A 198 22.20 3.25 11.71
N CYS A 199 20.98 3.50 11.23
CA CYS A 199 19.93 2.47 11.22
C CYS A 199 20.26 1.34 10.24
N ARG A 200 20.04 0.10 10.67
CA ARG A 200 20.02 -1.10 9.81
C ARG A 200 18.78 -1.91 10.21
N CYS A 201 18.05 -2.46 9.24
CA CYS A 201 16.81 -3.20 9.53
C CYS A 201 17.05 -4.35 10.53
N GLU A 202 18.18 -5.03 10.41
CA GLU A 202 18.61 -6.13 11.30
C GLU A 202 18.83 -5.66 12.74
N ARG A 203 19.39 -4.46 12.93
CA ARG A 203 19.58 -3.82 14.24
C ARG A 203 18.27 -3.35 14.87
N GLN A 204 17.23 -3.24 14.06
CA GLN A 204 15.92 -2.77 14.49
C GLN A 204 14.95 -3.92 14.79
N ILE A 205 15.33 -5.20 14.58
CA ILE A 205 14.48 -6.36 14.88
C ILE A 205 14.07 -6.37 16.35
N GLY A 206 15.03 -6.39 17.29
CA GLY A 206 14.75 -6.40 18.72
C GLY A 206 13.86 -5.22 19.17
N PRO A 207 14.24 -3.97 18.87
CA PRO A 207 13.42 -2.81 19.20
C PRO A 207 12.03 -2.79 18.57
N ALA A 208 11.90 -3.23 17.31
CA ALA A 208 10.62 -3.29 16.62
C ALA A 208 9.70 -4.34 17.26
N THR A 209 10.22 -5.50 17.62
CA THR A 209 9.49 -6.54 18.36
C THR A 209 9.06 -6.04 19.74
N ALA A 210 9.97 -5.45 20.52
CA ALA A 210 9.66 -4.94 21.86
C ALA A 210 8.60 -3.83 21.86
N LYS A 211 8.56 -3.01 20.79
CA LYS A 211 7.54 -1.96 20.59
C LYS A 211 6.26 -2.47 19.92
N GLY A 212 6.16 -3.77 19.62
CA GLY A 212 5.02 -4.38 18.93
C GLY A 212 4.81 -3.84 17.51
N ARG A 213 5.88 -3.36 16.85
CA ARG A 213 5.85 -2.89 15.46
C ARG A 213 5.92 -4.05 14.47
N ILE A 214 6.55 -5.16 14.88
CA ILE A 214 6.58 -6.42 14.14
C ILE A 214 6.22 -7.57 15.09
N ASP A 215 5.72 -8.66 14.53
CA ASP A 215 5.59 -9.94 15.22
C ASP A 215 6.63 -10.91 14.66
N ALA A 216 7.63 -11.25 15.47
CA ALA A 216 8.72 -12.09 15.05
C ALA A 216 8.31 -13.55 14.77
N THR A 217 7.14 -13.97 15.23
CA THR A 217 6.63 -15.34 15.07
C THR A 217 5.71 -15.49 13.85
N ALA A 218 4.91 -14.46 13.56
CA ALA A 218 3.89 -14.51 12.50
C ALA A 218 4.29 -13.75 11.22
N LEU A 219 5.18 -12.77 11.32
CA LEU A 219 5.60 -11.90 10.19
C LEU A 219 4.41 -11.34 9.36
N PRO A 220 3.38 -10.74 9.98
CA PRO A 220 2.11 -10.42 9.31
C PRO A 220 2.22 -9.39 8.18
N LEU A 221 3.34 -8.68 8.04
CA LEU A 221 3.53 -7.68 7.00
C LEU A 221 4.14 -8.28 5.73
N THR A 222 4.96 -9.33 5.89
CA THR A 222 5.69 -9.99 4.81
C THR A 222 5.20 -11.39 4.48
N SER A 223 4.59 -12.11 5.42
CA SER A 223 3.90 -13.37 5.20
C SER A 223 2.54 -13.14 4.55
N GLY A 224 2.23 -13.94 3.53
CA GLY A 224 0.94 -13.89 2.83
C GLY A 224 1.05 -14.43 1.41
N PRO A 225 -0.08 -14.72 0.75
CA PRO A 225 -0.07 -15.07 -0.66
C PRO A 225 0.41 -13.85 -1.46
N GLU A 226 1.53 -13.98 -2.16
CA GLU A 226 1.99 -12.97 -3.12
C GLU A 226 1.21 -13.11 -4.44
N ARG A 227 0.74 -11.98 -4.98
CA ARG A 227 0.10 -11.89 -6.30
C ARG A 227 1.07 -12.33 -7.41
N HIS A 228 2.33 -11.92 -7.28
CA HIS A 228 3.44 -12.26 -8.16
C HIS A 228 4.64 -12.65 -7.29
N PRO A 229 4.90 -13.95 -7.09
CA PRO A 229 6.07 -14.38 -6.36
C PRO A 229 7.32 -14.02 -7.17
N GLU A 230 8.11 -13.11 -6.61
CA GLU A 230 9.49 -12.74 -6.96
C GLU A 230 9.76 -11.63 -8.00
N HIS A 231 10.58 -10.66 -7.57
CA HIS A 231 11.60 -9.98 -8.38
C HIS A 231 12.96 -10.10 -7.64
N PRO A 232 14.09 -10.37 -8.33
CA PRO A 232 15.38 -10.65 -7.69
C PRO A 232 15.97 -9.45 -6.94
N SER A 233 16.67 -9.72 -5.83
CA SER A 233 17.61 -8.86 -5.08
C SER A 233 17.27 -7.35 -5.07
N LEU A 234 16.31 -6.98 -4.22
CA LEU A 234 15.95 -5.59 -3.95
C LEU A 234 17.16 -4.74 -3.48
N VAL A 235 18.05 -5.35 -2.68
CA VAL A 235 19.17 -4.66 -2.01
C VAL A 235 20.30 -4.31 -2.98
N GLU A 236 20.64 -5.17 -3.94
CA GLU A 236 21.67 -4.86 -4.95
C GLU A 236 21.15 -3.82 -5.96
N SER A 237 19.88 -3.92 -6.37
CA SER A 237 19.26 -2.96 -7.29
C SER A 237 19.13 -1.54 -6.73
N ILE A 238 19.10 -1.35 -5.40
CA ILE A 238 19.03 -0.02 -4.77
C ILE A 238 20.37 0.71 -4.88
N ARG A 239 21.50 -0.01 -4.80
CA ARG A 239 22.85 0.60 -4.77
C ARG A 239 23.31 1.14 -6.13
N GLU A 240 22.79 0.57 -7.22
CA GLU A 240 23.13 0.98 -8.59
C GLU A 240 22.29 2.15 -9.12
N MET A 241 21.36 2.68 -8.32
CA MET A 241 20.46 3.77 -8.70
C MET A 241 20.90 5.11 -8.10
N GLY A 242 20.63 6.20 -8.83
CA GLY A 242 20.81 7.57 -8.31
C GLY A 242 19.96 7.82 -7.05
N GLU A 243 20.44 8.69 -6.17
CA GLU A 243 19.87 9.01 -4.84
C GLU A 243 18.35 9.20 -4.84
N LEU A 244 17.82 9.91 -5.84
CA LEU A 244 16.39 10.20 -5.99
C LEU A 244 15.50 8.95 -6.12
N HIS A 245 16.05 7.83 -6.60
CA HIS A 245 15.31 6.58 -6.82
C HIS A 245 15.47 5.57 -5.69
N ARG A 246 16.49 5.72 -4.82
CA ARG A 246 16.78 4.76 -3.75
C ARG A 246 15.65 4.68 -2.73
N SER A 247 15.14 5.83 -2.27
CA SER A 247 14.02 5.88 -1.31
C SER A 247 12.78 5.18 -1.84
N VAL A 248 12.35 5.53 -3.06
CA VAL A 248 11.19 4.94 -3.74
C VAL A 248 11.34 3.44 -3.93
N ARG A 249 12.55 2.97 -4.29
CA ARG A 249 12.81 1.54 -4.50
C ARG A 249 12.60 0.72 -3.22
N VAL A 250 12.92 1.25 -2.04
CA VAL A 250 12.61 0.57 -0.77
C VAL A 250 11.11 0.31 -0.63
N PHE A 251 10.26 1.30 -0.93
CA PHE A 251 8.79 1.13 -0.89
C PHE A 251 8.27 0.16 -1.95
N ARG A 252 8.82 0.21 -3.17
CA ARG A 252 8.44 -0.70 -4.27
C ARG A 252 8.92 -2.14 -4.04
N GLY A 253 9.85 -2.35 -3.12
CA GLY A 253 10.33 -3.68 -2.73
C GLY A 253 9.48 -4.42 -1.71
N HIS A 254 8.36 -3.82 -1.28
CA HIS A 254 7.40 -4.52 -0.45
C HIS A 254 6.79 -5.70 -1.22
N PRO A 255 6.44 -6.81 -0.53
CA PRO A 255 5.74 -7.90 -1.21
C PRO A 255 4.42 -7.42 -1.81
N ASP A 256 4.09 -7.93 -2.99
CA ASP A 256 2.83 -7.62 -3.63
C ASP A 256 1.77 -8.61 -3.18
N HIS A 257 1.13 -8.35 -2.04
CA HIS A 257 0.18 -9.29 -1.43
C HIS A 257 -1.13 -9.34 -2.21
N ALA A 258 -1.60 -10.56 -2.46
CA ALA A 258 -2.95 -10.80 -2.91
C ALA A 258 -3.95 -10.48 -1.79
N ALA A 259 -5.13 -10.02 -2.19
CA ALA A 259 -6.25 -9.82 -1.28
C ALA A 259 -6.62 -11.15 -0.59
N PRO A 260 -6.93 -11.15 0.72
CA PRO A 260 -7.43 -12.33 1.42
C PRO A 260 -8.58 -13.02 0.67
N GLN A 261 -8.57 -14.36 0.61
CA GLN A 261 -9.61 -15.13 -0.08
C GLN A 261 -11.02 -14.90 0.52
N SER A 262 -11.08 -14.51 1.80
CA SER A 262 -12.28 -14.07 2.50
C SER A 262 -13.00 -12.94 1.79
N ILE A 263 -12.28 -11.97 1.19
CA ILE A 263 -12.89 -10.83 0.48
C ILE A 263 -13.77 -11.32 -0.66
N LEU A 264 -13.25 -12.21 -1.51
CA LEU A 264 -14.02 -12.76 -2.62
C LEU A 264 -15.16 -13.66 -2.14
N ALA A 265 -14.94 -14.43 -1.07
CA ALA A 265 -15.99 -15.26 -0.47
C ALA A 265 -17.15 -14.41 0.08
N HIS A 266 -16.85 -13.35 0.82
CA HIS A 266 -17.84 -12.38 1.30
C HIS A 266 -18.58 -11.73 0.14
N PHE A 267 -17.86 -11.34 -0.91
CA PHE A 267 -18.48 -10.77 -2.10
C PHE A 267 -19.45 -11.75 -2.78
N ARG A 268 -19.07 -13.02 -2.95
CA ARG A 268 -19.97 -14.05 -3.49
C ARG A 268 -21.22 -14.23 -2.64
N ALA A 269 -21.06 -14.33 -1.33
CA ALA A 269 -22.18 -14.43 -0.40
C ALA A 269 -23.12 -13.21 -0.48
N LEU A 270 -22.57 -12.00 -0.67
CA LEU A 270 -23.35 -10.78 -0.90
C LEU A 270 -24.14 -10.84 -2.21
N LEU A 271 -23.55 -11.36 -3.29
CA LEU A 271 -24.26 -11.56 -4.56
C LEU A 271 -25.39 -12.59 -4.41
N ASP A 272 -25.12 -13.70 -3.74
CA ASP A 272 -26.10 -14.77 -3.48
C ASP A 272 -27.26 -14.31 -2.57
N SER A 273 -27.04 -13.30 -1.73
CA SER A 273 -28.06 -12.77 -0.82
C SER A 273 -29.21 -12.04 -1.51
N GLY A 274 -29.10 -11.72 -2.81
CA GLY A 274 -30.11 -10.97 -3.57
C GLY A 274 -30.31 -9.51 -3.12
N ARG A 275 -29.48 -9.00 -2.19
CA ARG A 275 -29.57 -7.62 -1.67
C ARG A 275 -29.12 -6.57 -2.69
N PHE A 276 -28.28 -6.95 -3.65
CA PHE A 276 -27.88 -6.08 -4.75
C PHE A 276 -28.84 -6.26 -5.95
N ARG A 277 -29.94 -5.49 -5.96
CA ARG A 277 -30.94 -5.46 -7.05
C ARG A 277 -30.41 -4.95 -8.40
N ILE A 278 -29.13 -4.62 -8.51
CA ILE A 278 -28.46 -4.32 -9.80
C ILE A 278 -28.45 -5.58 -10.71
N LEU A 279 -28.82 -6.75 -10.18
CA LEU A 279 -28.81 -8.06 -10.86
C LEU A 279 -30.22 -8.63 -11.06
N SER A 280 -31.26 -7.81 -10.98
CA SER A 280 -32.66 -8.23 -11.09
C SER A 280 -33.38 -7.41 -12.15
N ASN A 281 -33.10 -7.71 -13.41
CA ASN A 281 -34.07 -7.76 -14.53
C ASN A 281 -33.38 -8.22 -15.80
#